data_AF-A0A415P4K3-F1
#
_entry.id   AF-A0A415P4K3-F1
#
_cell.length_a   1.000
_cell.length_b   1.000
_cell.length_c   1.000
_cell.angle_alpha   90.00
_cell.angle_beta   90.00
_cell.angle_gamma   90.00
#
_symmetry.space_group_name_H-M   'P 1'
#
loop_
_entity.id
_entity.type
_entity.pdbx_description
1 polymer ?
#
loop_
_entity_poly.entity_id
_entity_poly.type
_entity_poly.pdbx_seq_one_letter_code
_entity_poly.pdbx_strand_id
1 'polypeptide(L)'
;MNKKLLKFVPQEQITIIKQIDLLTYLKLFEPNSIVKVGRHYESCIHHGLIITNKKWQWKELHLSGKSAIQYLVFVEQMPFIDAAYLLSKCLNELGLS
;
A
#
# COMPACT_ATOMS: atom_id res chain seq x y z
N MET A 1 -33.49 5.96 3.99
CA MET A 1 -32.34 6.89 3.92
C MET A 1 -31.06 6.08 3.74
N ASN A 2 -30.55 5.96 2.52
CA ASN A 2 -29.23 5.37 2.30
C ASN A 2 -28.19 6.40 2.73
N LYS A 3 -27.66 6.28 3.96
CA LYS A 3 -26.44 6.99 4.36
C LYS A 3 -25.33 6.44 3.47
N LYS A 4 -25.04 7.14 2.36
CA LYS A 4 -23.81 6.95 1.60
C LYS A 4 -22.68 7.26 2.58
N LEU A 5 -22.06 6.23 3.12
CA LEU A 5 -20.89 6.39 4.00
C LEU A 5 -19.81 7.02 3.14
N LEU A 6 -19.66 8.34 3.26
CA LEU A 6 -18.54 9.05 2.68
C LEU A 6 -17.29 8.56 3.41
N LYS A 7 -16.41 7.87 2.69
CA LYS A 7 -15.09 7.52 3.20
C LYS A 7 -14.36 8.84 3.47
N PHE A 8 -13.96 9.04 4.72
CA PHE A 8 -13.28 10.23 5.18
C PHE A 8 -12.03 9.81 5.95
N VAL A 9 -10.92 10.47 5.67
CA VAL A 9 -9.63 10.29 6.35
C VAL A 9 -9.11 11.69 6.71
N PRO A 10 -8.87 11.99 7.99
CA PRO A 10 -8.30 13.26 8.42
C PRO A 10 -6.96 13.56 7.74
N GLN A 11 -6.66 14.84 7.53
CA GLN A 11 -5.44 15.25 6.81
C GLN A 11 -4.16 14.88 7.57
N GLU A 12 -4.19 14.88 8.90
CA GLU A 12 -3.08 14.40 9.73
C GLU A 12 -2.81 12.92 9.46
N GLN A 13 -3.87 12.10 9.37
CA GLN A 13 -3.75 10.68 9.09
C GLN A 13 -3.27 10.40 7.66
N ILE A 14 -3.68 11.21 6.67
CA ILE A 14 -3.13 11.14 5.30
C ILE A 14 -1.61 11.34 5.29
N THR A 15 -1.10 12.24 6.14
CA THR A 15 0.34 12.51 6.23
C THR A 15 1.10 11.29 6.73
N ILE A 16 0.56 10.59 7.74
CA ILE A 16 1.13 9.33 8.27
C ILE A 16 1.06 8.23 7.21
N ILE A 17 -0.11 8.05 6.57
CA ILE A 17 -0.33 7.02 5.54
C ILE A 17 0.67 7.15 4.38
N LYS A 18 0.99 8.37 3.95
CA LYS A 18 1.96 8.61 2.88
C LYS A 18 3.39 8.17 3.23
N GLN A 19 3.71 8.00 4.51
CA GLN A 19 5.03 7.58 4.99
C GLN A 19 5.18 6.06 5.10
N ILE A 20 4.07 5.30 5.08
CA ILE A 20 4.11 3.83 5.15
C ILE A 20 4.75 3.30 3.86
N ASP A 21 5.90 2.63 3.98
CA ASP A 21 6.51 1.95 2.84
C ASP A 21 5.75 0.67 2.46
N LEU A 22 5.81 0.30 1.18
CA LEU A 22 5.07 -0.84 0.67
C LEU A 22 5.46 -2.15 1.36
N LEU A 23 6.75 -2.38 1.62
CA LEU A 23 7.19 -3.66 2.16
C LEU A 23 6.67 -3.86 3.59
N THR A 24 6.64 -2.80 4.39
CA THR A 24 6.04 -2.82 5.73
C THR A 24 4.55 -3.16 5.66
N TYR A 25 3.79 -2.51 4.75
CA TYR A 25 2.38 -2.82 4.55
C TYR A 25 2.14 -4.29 4.18
N LEU A 26 2.82 -4.78 3.14
CA LEU A 26 2.61 -6.14 2.64
C LEU A 26 2.98 -7.18 3.70
N LYS A 27 4.07 -6.99 4.46
CA LYS A 27 4.44 -7.92 5.52
C LYS A 27 3.42 -8.01 6.65
N LEU A 28 2.76 -6.90 6.99
CA LEU A 28 1.82 -6.85 8.11
C LEU A 28 0.43 -7.34 7.72
N PHE A 29 -0.04 -6.95 6.54
CA PHE A 29 -1.45 -7.15 6.16
C PHE A 29 -1.66 -8.18 5.05
N GLU A 30 -0.66 -8.39 4.19
CA GLU A 30 -0.76 -9.30 3.04
C GLU A 30 0.51 -10.15 2.87
N PRO A 31 1.03 -10.83 3.92
CA PRO A 31 2.36 -11.44 3.86
C PRO A 31 2.50 -12.53 2.78
N ASN A 32 1.38 -13.12 2.38
CA ASN A 32 1.32 -14.15 1.34
C ASN A 32 1.37 -13.58 -0.09
N SER A 33 1.24 -12.26 -0.28
CA SER A 33 1.30 -11.63 -1.59
C SER A 33 2.73 -11.37 -2.07
N ILE A 34 3.73 -11.67 -1.23
CA ILE A 34 5.15 -11.50 -1.53
C ILE A 34 5.99 -12.73 -1.19
N VAL A 35 7.04 -12.94 -1.97
CA VAL A 35 8.08 -13.95 -1.71
C VAL A 35 9.44 -13.29 -1.62
N LYS A 36 10.28 -13.77 -0.69
CA LYS A 36 11.64 -13.25 -0.53
C LYS A 36 12.59 -13.89 -1.56
N VAL A 37 13.27 -13.06 -2.34
CA VAL A 37 14.25 -13.47 -3.35
C VAL A 37 15.58 -12.78 -3.07
N GLY A 38 16.46 -13.47 -2.35
CA GLY A 38 17.76 -12.92 -1.93
C GLY A 38 17.62 -11.66 -1.07
N ARG A 39 17.93 -10.49 -1.66
CA ARG A 39 17.91 -9.18 -0.98
C ARG A 39 16.64 -8.36 -1.23
N HIS A 40 15.77 -8.81 -2.12
CA HIS A 40 14.50 -8.15 -2.44
C HIS A 40 13.33 -9.12 -2.25
N TYR A 41 12.14 -8.62 -2.49
CA TYR A 41 10.90 -9.39 -2.54
C TYR A 41 10.28 -9.23 -3.91
N GLU A 42 9.54 -10.23 -4.34
CA GLU A 42 8.75 -10.20 -5.57
C GLU A 42 7.29 -10.45 -5.21
N SER A 43 6.38 -9.81 -5.93
CA SER A 43 4.96 -10.08 -5.74
C SER A 43 4.59 -11.44 -6.34
N CYS A 44 3.81 -12.22 -5.60
CA CYS A 44 3.19 -13.46 -6.07
C CYS A 44 1.95 -13.20 -6.94
N ILE A 45 1.40 -11.98 -6.88
CA ILE A 45 0.19 -11.56 -7.58
C ILE A 45 0.55 -10.80 -8.86
N HIS A 46 1.49 -9.86 -8.75
CA HIS A 46 1.91 -8.97 -9.82
C HIS A 46 3.30 -9.37 -10.35
N HIS A 47 3.31 -10.19 -11.39
CA HIS A 47 4.57 -10.68 -11.98
C HIS A 47 5.48 -9.52 -12.41
N GLY A 48 6.75 -9.57 -12.00
CA GLY A 48 7.74 -8.54 -12.31
C GLY A 48 7.72 -7.30 -11.39
N LEU A 49 6.80 -7.23 -10.42
CA LEU A 49 6.84 -6.23 -9.37
C LEU A 49 7.91 -6.60 -8.33
N ILE A 50 8.97 -5.80 -8.28
CA ILE A 50 10.10 -5.97 -7.36
C ILE A 50 10.00 -4.97 -6.22
N ILE A 51 10.16 -5.44 -4.99
CA ILE A 51 9.99 -4.68 -3.75
C ILE A 51 11.26 -4.78 -2.92
N THR A 52 11.77 -3.64 -2.46
CA THR A 52 12.92 -3.54 -1.56
C THR A 52 12.55 -2.72 -0.33
N ASN A 53 13.39 -2.71 0.71
CA ASN A 53 13.20 -1.85 1.88
C ASN A 53 13.13 -0.33 1.55
N LYS A 54 13.54 0.10 0.35
CA LYS A 54 13.61 1.52 -0.02
C LYS A 54 12.57 1.96 -1.04
N LYS A 55 12.11 1.04 -1.90
CA LYS A 55 11.22 1.32 -3.03
C LYS A 55 10.69 0.02 -3.64
N TRP A 56 9.63 0.17 -4.44
CA TRP A 56 9.13 -0.84 -5.36
C TRP A 56 9.21 -0.35 -6.81
N GLN A 57 9.31 -1.28 -7.75
CA GLN A 57 9.41 -1.00 -9.18
C GLN A 57 8.72 -2.08 -9.99
N TRP A 58 7.98 -1.68 -11.02
CA TRP A 58 7.42 -2.56 -12.03
C TRP A 58 7.91 -2.11 -13.40
N LYS A 59 8.96 -2.77 -13.90
CA LYS A 59 9.68 -2.31 -15.10
C LYS A 59 8.81 -2.33 -16.34
N GLU A 60 8.02 -3.38 -16.51
CA GLU A 60 7.13 -3.59 -17.67
C GLU A 60 6.09 -2.48 -17.81
N LEU A 61 5.56 -1.98 -16.68
CA LEU A 61 4.58 -0.89 -16.67
C LEU A 61 5.20 0.49 -16.46
N HIS A 62 6.53 0.59 -16.40
CA HIS A 62 7.26 1.83 -16.08
C HIS A 62 6.81 2.51 -14.78
N LEU A 63 6.35 1.72 -13.80
CA LEU A 63 5.90 2.23 -12.50
C LEU A 63 6.99 2.07 -11.45
N SER A 64 7.06 3.04 -10.53
CA SER A 64 7.86 2.91 -9.33
C SER A 64 7.34 3.82 -8.22
N GLY A 65 7.63 3.45 -6.98
CA GLY A 65 7.21 4.22 -5.83
C GLY A 65 7.91 3.75 -4.57
N LYS A 66 7.52 4.35 -3.45
CA LYS A 66 8.03 3.95 -2.13
C LYS A 66 6.91 3.53 -1.19
N SER A 67 5.82 4.29 -1.20
CA SER A 67 4.76 4.12 -0.22
C SER A 67 3.73 3.08 -0.64
N ALA A 68 3.05 2.52 0.37
CA ALA A 68 1.94 1.60 0.19
C ALA A 68 0.78 2.27 -0.55
N ILE A 69 0.47 3.54 -0.25
CA ILE A 69 -0.62 4.25 -0.94
C ILE A 69 -0.36 4.43 -2.44
N GLN A 70 0.91 4.64 -2.85
CA GLN A 70 1.24 4.70 -4.28
C GLN A 70 1.03 3.35 -4.97
N TYR A 71 1.39 2.25 -4.30
CA TYR A 71 1.13 0.90 -4.82
C TYR A 71 -0.37 0.65 -4.97
N LEU A 72 -1.16 0.90 -3.93
CA LEU A 72 -2.62 0.70 -3.99
C LEU A 72 -3.26 1.52 -5.12
N VAL A 73 -2.80 2.76 -5.34
CA VAL A 73 -3.37 3.61 -6.39
C VAL A 73 -2.91 3.22 -7.79
N PHE A 74 -1.62 2.94 -7.98
CA PHE A 74 -1.06 2.74 -9.32
C PHE A 74 -0.97 1.29 -9.77
N VAL A 75 -0.81 0.35 -8.83
CA VAL A 75 -0.73 -1.09 -9.11
C VAL A 75 -2.11 -1.73 -8.92
N GLU A 76 -2.74 -1.54 -7.76
CA GLU A 76 -4.10 -2.07 -7.50
C GLU A 76 -5.20 -1.23 -8.13
N GLN A 77 -4.85 -0.10 -8.76
CA GLN A 77 -5.79 0.80 -9.44
C GLN A 77 -6.94 1.29 -8.54
N MET A 78 -6.69 1.41 -7.23
CA MET A 78 -7.67 1.89 -6.28
C MET A 78 -7.84 3.41 -6.37
N PRO A 79 -9.07 3.95 -6.23
CA PRO A 79 -9.25 5.37 -6.00
C PRO A 79 -8.47 5.83 -4.76
N PHE A 80 -7.85 7.01 -4.83
CA PHE A 80 -6.98 7.50 -3.74
C PHE A 80 -7.67 7.49 -2.37
N ILE A 81 -8.93 7.93 -2.29
CA ILE A 81 -9.67 7.96 -1.02
C ILE A 81 -9.94 6.55 -0.47
N ASP A 82 -10.09 5.56 -1.34
CA ASP A 82 -10.31 4.17 -0.95
C ASP A 82 -9.02 3.55 -0.41
N ALA A 83 -7.88 3.81 -1.08
CA ALA A 83 -6.56 3.38 -0.62
C ALA A 83 -6.19 4.04 0.71
N ALA A 84 -6.41 5.34 0.85
CA ALA A 84 -6.18 6.06 2.11
C ALA A 84 -7.08 5.50 3.23
N TYR A 85 -8.36 5.25 2.95
CA TYR A 85 -9.28 4.70 3.94
C TYR A 85 -8.87 3.28 4.38
N LEU A 86 -8.45 2.43 3.45
CA LEU A 86 -7.94 1.09 3.77
C LEU A 86 -6.73 1.17 4.70
N LEU A 87 -5.73 1.98 4.34
CA LEU A 87 -4.53 2.14 5.18
C LEU A 87 -4.84 2.78 6.53
N SER A 88 -5.84 3.66 6.62
CA SER A 88 -6.30 4.20 7.89
C SER A 88 -6.83 3.11 8.83
N LYS A 89 -7.57 2.13 8.30
CA LYS A 89 -8.09 1.00 9.07
C LYS A 89 -6.98 0.10 9.57
N CYS A 90 -6.04 -0.24 8.69
CA CYS A 90 -4.83 -0.98 9.03
C CYS A 90 -4.03 -0.32 10.17
N LEU A 91 -3.84 1.01 10.14
CA LEU A 91 -3.12 1.72 11.20
C LEU A 91 -3.88 1.72 12.54
N ASN A 92 -5.19 1.91 12.50
CA ASN A 92 -6.02 1.87 13.71
C ASN A 92 -5.94 0.50 14.40
N GLU A 93 -5.93 -0.60 13.64
CA GLU A 93 -5.78 -1.97 14.16
C GLU A 93 -4.44 -2.19 14.86
N LEU A 94 -3.40 -1.45 14.47
CA LEU A 94 -2.07 -1.49 15.10
C LEU A 94 -1.92 -0.49 16.26
N GLY A 95 -2.94 0.34 16.55
CA GLY A 95 -2.86 1.41 17.55
C GLY A 95 -1.91 2.55 17.14
N LEU A 96 -1.70 2.76 15.85
CA LEU A 96 -0.78 3.76 15.27
C LEU A 96 -1.50 5.01 14.71
N SER A 97 -2.77 5.18 15.08
CA SER A 97 -3.68 6.22 14.57
C SER A 97 -3.75 7.47 15.42
#